data_AF-A0A6P6B8R3-F1
#
_entry.id   AF-A0A6P6B8R3-F1
#
_cell.length_a   1.000
_cell.length_b   1.000
_cell.length_c   1.000
_cell.angle_alpha   90.00
_cell.angle_beta   90.00
_cell.angle_gamma   90.00
#
_symmetry.space_group_name_H-M   'P 1'
#
loop_
_entity.id
_entity.type
_entity.pdbx_description
1 polymer ?
#
loop_
_entity_poly.entity_id
_entity_poly.type
_entity_poly.pdbx_seq_one_letter_code
_entity_poly.pdbx_strand_id
1 'polypeptide(L)'
;MLLKLGRDCLKTRKHKLGFQHWIEAIDPHRRYGHNLHIYHEEWCKADVGQPFFYWLDIGDGKDINLKECSRLKVKQQRIKYTGPVLKEMAL
;
A
#
# COMPACT_ATOMS: atom_id res chain seq x y z
N MET A 1 -18.68 -6.92 -12.32
CA MET A 1 -18.94 -6.28 -11.01
C MET A 1 -17.62 -5.69 -10.53
N LEU A 2 -17.28 -4.49 -11.00
CA LEU A 2 -16.06 -3.78 -10.61
C LEU A 2 -16.18 -3.43 -9.12
N LEU A 3 -15.27 -3.96 -8.31
CA LEU A 3 -15.25 -3.83 -6.85
C LEU A 3 -15.23 -2.34 -6.46
N LYS A 4 -16.40 -1.80 -6.12
CA LYS A 4 -16.57 -0.54 -5.37
C LYS A 4 -16.11 -0.70 -3.90
N LEU A 5 -14.95 -1.32 -3.66
CA LEU A 5 -14.40 -1.55 -2.32
C LEU A 5 -13.28 -0.58 -1.93
N GLY A 6 -13.01 0.45 -2.73
CA GLY A 6 -11.78 1.22 -2.58
C GLY A 6 -11.90 2.57 -1.87
N ARG A 7 -13.01 3.30 -2.01
CA ARG A 7 -12.98 4.76 -1.77
C ARG A 7 -13.40 5.22 -0.38
N ASP A 8 -13.90 4.34 0.48
CA ASP A 8 -14.33 4.73 1.82
C ASP A 8 -13.13 4.95 2.74
N CYS A 9 -13.02 6.16 3.29
CA CYS A 9 -11.97 6.50 4.25
C CYS A 9 -12.21 5.77 5.59
N LEU A 10 -11.12 5.20 6.15
CA LEU A 10 -11.19 4.33 7.34
C LEU A 10 -11.44 5.15 8.61
N LYS A 11 -12.56 4.89 9.28
CA LYS A 11 -13.07 5.72 10.40
C LYS A 11 -12.46 5.42 11.77
N THR A 12 -11.92 4.21 12.01
CA THR A 12 -11.43 3.78 13.35
C THR A 12 -9.99 3.30 13.30
N ARG A 13 -9.25 3.39 14.42
CA ARG A 13 -7.88 2.88 14.53
C ARG A 13 -7.76 1.39 14.19
N LYS A 14 -8.75 0.57 14.59
CA LYS A 14 -8.79 -0.87 14.29
C LYS A 14 -8.96 -1.12 12.78
N HIS A 15 -9.84 -0.36 12.12
CA HIS A 15 -10.01 -0.45 10.66
C HIS A 15 -8.76 0.01 9.92
N LYS A 16 -8.10 1.09 10.38
CA LYS A 16 -6.83 1.57 9.82
C LYS A 16 -5.74 0.49 9.89
N LEU A 17 -5.59 -0.15 11.04
CA LEU A 17 -4.58 -1.20 11.22
C LEU A 17 -4.88 -2.45 10.36
N GLY A 18 -6.14 -2.90 10.34
CA GLY A 18 -6.55 -4.03 9.50
C GLY A 18 -6.30 -3.76 8.01
N PHE A 19 -6.61 -2.55 7.57
CA PHE A 19 -6.35 -2.13 6.19
C PHE A 19 -4.86 -2.04 5.87
N GLN A 20 -4.04 -1.50 6.77
CA GLN A 20 -2.59 -1.44 6.58
C GLN A 20 -2.00 -2.84 6.36
N HIS A 21 -2.38 -3.83 7.17
CA HIS A 21 -1.92 -5.21 6.95
C HIS A 21 -2.46 -5.81 5.65
N TRP A 22 -3.72 -5.53 5.31
CA TRP A 22 -4.31 -6.04 4.08
C TRP A 22 -3.64 -5.46 2.84
N ILE A 23 -3.44 -4.13 2.77
CA ILE A 23 -2.83 -3.46 1.62
C ILE A 23 -1.36 -3.86 1.44
N GLU A 24 -0.65 -4.12 2.54
CA GLU A 24 0.71 -4.67 2.54
C GLU A 24 0.77 -6.09 1.97
N ALA A 25 -0.19 -6.95 2.35
CA ALA A 25 -0.24 -8.34 1.92
C ALA A 25 -0.57 -8.49 0.42
N ILE A 26 -1.38 -7.57 -0.13
CA ILE A 26 -1.75 -7.60 -1.57
C ILE A 26 -0.77 -6.86 -2.47
N ASP A 27 0.06 -5.95 -1.94
CA ASP A 27 0.97 -5.14 -2.74
C ASP A 27 2.08 -6.01 -3.35
N PRO A 28 2.16 -6.14 -4.70
CA PRO A 28 3.20 -6.94 -5.35
C PRO A 28 4.61 -6.43 -5.06
N HIS A 29 4.75 -5.12 -4.82
CA HIS A 29 6.02 -4.48 -4.51
C HIS A 29 6.42 -4.60 -3.03
N ARG A 30 5.56 -5.21 -2.20
CA ARG A 30 5.76 -5.45 -0.76
C ARG A 30 6.18 -4.18 -0.01
N ARG A 31 5.56 -3.05 -0.34
CA ARG A 31 5.75 -1.78 0.36
C ARG A 31 5.04 -1.83 1.70
N TYR A 32 5.56 -1.08 2.67
CA TYR A 32 4.95 -1.00 3.99
C TYR A 32 3.51 -0.48 3.91
N GLY A 33 2.57 -1.22 4.52
CA GLY A 33 1.15 -0.86 4.53
C GLY A 33 0.88 0.50 5.17
N HIS A 34 1.66 0.84 6.20
CA HIS A 34 1.62 2.16 6.83
C HIS A 34 1.88 3.29 5.83
N ASN A 35 2.90 3.14 4.99
CA ASN A 35 3.23 4.13 3.96
C ASN A 35 2.14 4.18 2.87
N LEU A 36 1.66 3.01 2.41
CA LEU A 36 0.62 2.93 1.39
C LEU A 36 -0.70 3.56 1.84
N HIS A 37 -1.05 3.42 3.12
CA HIS A 37 -2.26 4.02 3.69
C HIS A 37 -2.28 5.55 3.57
N ILE A 38 -1.15 6.23 3.74
CA ILE A 38 -1.07 7.69 3.61
C ILE A 38 -1.40 8.11 2.17
N TYR A 39 -0.85 7.41 1.19
CA TYR A 39 -1.16 7.65 -0.23
C TYR A 39 -2.59 7.25 -0.59
N HIS A 40 -3.16 6.26 0.10
CA HIS A 40 -4.55 5.85 -0.09
C HIS A 40 -5.52 6.94 0.39
N GLU A 41 -5.24 7.60 1.51
CA GLU A 41 -6.06 8.74 1.96
C GLU A 41 -6.06 9.89 0.94
N GLU A 42 -4.92 10.15 0.29
CA GLU A 42 -4.83 11.15 -0.79
C GLU A 42 -5.52 10.68 -2.08
N TRP A 43 -5.40 9.41 -2.43
CA TRP A 43 -6.12 8.81 -3.57
C TRP A 43 -7.64 8.86 -3.37
N CYS A 44 -8.14 8.71 -2.14
CA CYS A 44 -9.57 8.87 -1.85
C CYS A 44 -10.05 10.32 -2.04
N LYS A 45 -9.18 11.32 -1.82
CA LYS A 45 -9.50 12.75 -2.01
C LYS A 45 -9.40 13.16 -3.47
N ALA A 46 -8.45 12.58 -4.20
CA ALA A 46 -8.34 12.76 -5.63
C ALA A 46 -9.56 12.07 -6.27
N ASP A 47 -10.45 12.80 -6.91
CA ASP A 47 -11.60 12.22 -7.62
C ASP A 47 -11.15 11.54 -8.92
N VAL A 48 -10.26 10.55 -8.79
CA VAL A 48 -9.64 9.86 -9.90
C VAL A 48 -10.41 8.57 -10.18
N GLY A 49 -10.72 8.34 -11.44
CA GLY A 49 -11.31 7.08 -11.92
C GLY A 49 -10.30 5.92 -11.97
N GLN A 50 -9.05 6.16 -11.57
CA GLN A 50 -7.94 5.22 -11.66
C GLN A 50 -7.87 4.31 -10.43
N PRO A 51 -7.63 3.00 -10.57
CA PRO A 51 -7.37 2.10 -9.43
C PRO A 51 -6.15 2.55 -8.61
N PHE A 52 -6.16 2.34 -7.29
CA PHE A 52 -5.12 2.84 -6.37
C PHE A 52 -3.68 2.56 -6.81
N PHE A 53 -3.31 1.29 -7.06
CA PHE A 53 -1.94 0.94 -7.46
C PHE A 53 -1.55 1.52 -8.82
N TYR A 54 -2.52 1.59 -9.75
CA TYR A 54 -2.29 2.24 -11.05
C TYR A 54 -2.03 3.73 -10.86
N TRP A 55 -2.92 4.42 -10.14
CA TRP A 55 -2.78 5.84 -9.82
C TRP A 55 -1.46 6.12 -9.12
N LEU A 56 -1.09 5.26 -8.17
CA LEU A 56 0.14 5.40 -7.42
C LEU A 56 1.35 5.21 -8.33
N ASP A 57 1.45 4.15 -9.12
CA ASP A 57 2.70 3.78 -9.80
C ASP A 57 2.85 4.36 -11.21
N ILE A 58 1.76 4.60 -11.94
CA ILE A 58 1.77 4.97 -13.37
C ILE A 58 0.93 6.23 -13.65
N GLY A 59 -0.19 6.37 -12.95
CA GLY A 59 -1.18 7.39 -13.18
C GLY A 59 -0.87 8.72 -12.48
N ASP A 60 -1.93 9.42 -12.11
CA ASP A 60 -1.86 10.83 -11.74
C ASP A 60 -1.17 11.04 -10.37
N GLY A 61 -1.10 10.00 -9.54
CA GLY A 61 -0.46 10.01 -8.23
C GLY A 61 1.03 9.66 -8.24
N LYS A 62 1.62 9.40 -9.42
CA LYS A 62 3.03 8.96 -9.52
C LYS A 62 4.04 9.99 -9.00
N ASP A 63 3.74 11.27 -9.22
CA ASP A 63 4.60 12.41 -8.89
C ASP A 63 4.20 13.10 -7.56
N ILE A 64 3.16 12.59 -6.89
CA ILE A 64 2.74 13.11 -5.59
C ILE A 64 3.79 12.71 -4.53
N ASN A 65 4.30 13.72 -3.84
CA ASN A 65 5.28 13.56 -2.78
C ASN A 65 4.74 14.18 -1.48
N LEU A 66 4.37 13.31 -0.53
CA LEU A 66 3.78 13.73 0.74
C LEU A 66 4.85 14.06 1.78
N LYS A 67 4.62 15.10 2.59
CA LYS A 67 5.56 15.51 3.65
C LYS A 67 5.78 14.40 4.69
N GLU A 68 4.73 13.64 5.02
CA GLU A 68 4.79 12.55 6.00
C GLU A 68 5.53 11.32 5.47
N CYS A 69 5.42 11.04 4.18
CA CYS A 69 6.08 9.92 3.55
C CYS A 69 6.50 10.25 2.13
N SER A 70 7.79 10.52 1.94
CA SER A 70 8.32 10.85 0.62
C SER A 70 8.20 9.68 -0.34
N ARG A 71 8.02 9.97 -1.63
CA ARG A 71 7.84 8.94 -2.63
C ARG A 71 9.06 8.01 -2.76
N LEU A 72 10.24 8.58 -2.55
CA LEU A 72 11.50 7.83 -2.48
C LEU A 72 11.50 6.83 -1.34
N LYS A 73 11.02 7.22 -0.15
CA LYS A 73 10.92 6.35 1.01
C LYS A 73 10.00 5.17 0.74
N VAL A 74 8.85 5.38 0.10
CA VAL A 74 7.92 4.30 -0.29
C VAL A 74 8.57 3.31 -1.26
N LYS A 75 9.33 3.80 -2.25
CA LYS A 75 10.00 2.95 -3.24
C LYS A 75 11.16 2.14 -2.65
N GLN A 76 11.89 2.73 -1.70
CA GLN A 76 13.05 2.13 -1.04
C GLN A 76 12.67 1.17 0.08
N GLN A 77 11.66 1.51 0.88
CA GLN A 77 11.23 0.68 2.01
C GLN A 77 10.33 -0.46 1.53
N ARG A 78 10.96 -1.62 1.30
CA ARG A 78 10.29 -2.86 0.94
C ARG A 78 10.47 -3.89 2.03
N ILE A 79 9.39 -4.60 2.35
CA ILE A 79 9.40 -5.72 3.28
C ILE A 79 9.96 -6.93 2.56
N LYS A 80 11.11 -7.39 3.04
CA LYS A 80 11.61 -8.72 2.70
C LYS A 80 11.00 -9.70 3.68
N TYR A 81 10.09 -10.53 3.21
CA TYR A 81 9.75 -11.74 3.93
C TYR A 81 10.96 -12.66 3.77
N THR A 82 11.91 -12.57 4.68
CA THR A 82 12.85 -13.66 4.89
C THR A 82 12.02 -14.80 5.47
N GLY A 83 11.46 -15.63 4.59
CA GLY A 83 10.95 -16.92 5.03
C GLY A 83 12.08 -17.68 5.74
N PRO A 84 11.77 -18.63 6.64
CA PRO A 84 12.80 -19.57 7.04
C PRO A 84 13.39 -20.12 5.76
N VAL A 85 14.71 -19.98 5.59
CA VAL A 85 15.43 -20.90 4.71
C VAL A 85 14.98 -22.25 5.26
N LEU A 86 14.27 -23.04 4.46
CA LEU A 86 14.21 -24.47 4.67
C LEU A 86 15.68 -24.90 4.65
N LYS A 87 16.35 -24.81 5.80
CA LYS A 87 17.46 -25.67 6.12
C LYS A 87 16.78 -27.01 6.11
N GLU A 88 16.81 -27.62 4.92
CA GLU A 88 16.98 -29.04 4.72
C GLU A 88 17.18 -29.67 6.10
N MET A 89 16.07 -30.14 6.68
CA MET A 89 16.19 -31.04 7.81
C MET A 89 16.85 -32.24 7.17
N ALA A 90 18.18 -32.25 7.27
CA ALA A 90 19.01 -33.37 6.94
C ALA A 90 18.40 -34.56 7.68
N LEU A 91 17.74 -35.42 6.90
CA LEU A 91 17.37 -36.75 7.29
C LEU A 91 18.23 -37.70 6.46
#